data_AF-A0A482XFJ7-F1
#
_entry.id   AF-A0A482XFJ7-F1
#
_cell.length_a   1.000
_cell.length_b   1.000
_cell.length_c   1.000
_cell.angle_alpha   90.00
_cell.angle_beta   90.00
_cell.angle_gamma   90.00
#
_symmetry.space_group_name_H-M   'P 1'
#
loop_
_entity.id
_entity.type
_entity.pdbx_description
1 polymer ?
#
loop_
_entity_poly.entity_id
_entity_poly.type
_entity_poly.pdbx_seq_one_letter_code
_entity_poly.pdbx_strand_id
1 'polypeptide(L)'
;MLLDQYRKKAQLYQTNVLLVPLGDDFRYDHSTEWDAQMNNYQKLFDYMNNNPSLNVKAQFGTLRDYFDALKTKMPYNKFPTLSGDFFTYADRDDHYWSGYYTSRPFYKRLDRVLISYLRSAEILLTLSWTEGLAHGVHADWLASSDSILLRQLSEVRSSLSLFQHHDGITGTAKDHVVTDYAKKCVLTFIILCGNLGLQYCAERV
;
A
#
# COMPACT_ATOMS: atom_id res chain seq x y z
N MET A 1 -12.27 27.39 18.19
CA MET A 1 -12.94 26.42 17.30
C MET A 1 -12.08 25.18 17.03
N LEU A 2 -10.85 25.30 16.51
CA LEU A 2 -10.01 24.12 16.20
C LEU A 2 -9.58 23.28 17.42
N LEU A 3 -9.02 23.92 18.45
CA LEU A 3 -8.57 23.21 19.66
C LEU A 3 -9.72 22.47 20.37
N ASP A 4 -10.94 22.99 20.29
CA ASP A 4 -12.14 22.32 20.80
C ASP A 4 -12.40 20.99 20.06
N GLN A 5 -12.29 20.99 18.73
CA GLN A 5 -12.41 19.76 17.93
C GLN A 5 -11.32 18.74 18.29
N TYR A 6 -10.07 19.20 18.52
CA TYR A 6 -8.99 18.32 18.94
C TYR A 6 -9.24 17.72 20.33
N ARG A 7 -9.73 18.52 21.28
CA ARG A 7 -10.09 18.04 22.62
C ARG A 7 -11.24 17.03 22.58
N LYS A 8 -12.25 17.26 21.74
CA LYS A 8 -13.34 16.29 21.50
C LYS A 8 -12.82 14.99 20.92
N LYS A 9 -11.97 15.04 19.89
CA LYS A 9 -11.33 13.85 19.31
C LYS A 9 -10.49 13.10 20.36
N ALA A 10 -9.76 13.82 21.21
CA ALA A 10 -8.94 13.23 22.26
C ALA A 10 -9.75 12.44 23.30
N GLN A 11 -11.04 12.75 23.51
CA GLN A 11 -11.90 11.96 24.41
C GLN A 11 -12.15 10.53 23.91
N LEU A 12 -11.88 10.24 22.63
CA LEU A 12 -12.05 8.92 22.04
C LEU A 12 -10.82 8.01 22.25
N TYR A 13 -9.75 8.52 22.85
CA TYR A 13 -8.49 7.80 23.03
C TYR A 13 -8.03 7.77 24.50
N GLN A 14 -7.18 6.81 24.84
CA GLN A 14 -6.77 6.55 26.23
C GLN A 14 -5.59 7.41 26.71
N THR A 15 -4.99 8.20 25.82
CA THR A 15 -3.80 9.01 26.14
C THR A 15 -3.98 10.46 25.72
N ASN A 16 -3.08 11.32 26.20
CA ASN A 16 -3.05 12.74 25.84
C ASN A 16 -2.20 13.05 24.59
N VAL A 17 -1.96 12.05 23.73
CA VAL A 17 -1.25 12.20 22.46
C VAL A 17 -2.27 12.01 21.34
N LEU A 18 -2.47 13.03 20.51
CA LEU A 18 -3.49 13.03 19.47
C LEU A 18 -2.86 13.03 18.07
N LEU A 19 -3.26 12.08 17.23
CA LEU A 19 -2.96 12.09 15.81
C LEU A 19 -4.04 12.88 15.06
N VAL A 20 -3.63 13.89 14.29
CA VAL A 20 -4.52 14.66 13.40
C VAL A 20 -3.96 14.59 11.98
N PRO A 21 -4.48 13.70 11.12
CA PRO A 21 -4.12 13.68 9.71
C PRO A 21 -4.50 15.01 9.04
N LEU A 22 -3.59 15.56 8.25
CA LEU A 22 -3.81 16.76 7.46
C LEU A 22 -3.46 16.42 6.00
N GLY A 23 -4.48 16.13 5.21
CA GLY A 23 -4.33 15.66 3.84
C GLY A 23 -5.66 15.15 3.32
N ASP A 24 -5.63 14.74 2.05
CA ASP A 24 -6.75 14.19 1.30
C ASP A 24 -6.20 13.60 -0.01
N ASP A 25 -7.07 13.11 -0.89
CA ASP A 25 -6.71 12.59 -2.20
C ASP A 25 -5.92 13.62 -3.03
N PHE A 26 -4.74 13.23 -3.51
CA PHE A 26 -3.85 14.01 -4.38
C PHE A 26 -3.54 15.44 -3.90
N ARG A 27 -3.52 15.69 -2.59
CA ARG A 27 -3.16 17.00 -2.01
C ARG A 27 -1.65 17.22 -2.04
N TYR A 28 -1.25 18.47 -1.79
CA TYR A 28 0.15 18.92 -1.72
C TYR A 28 0.88 18.87 -3.06
N ASP A 29 0.15 19.11 -4.15
CA ASP A 29 0.67 19.07 -5.52
C ASP A 29 1.20 20.44 -6.02
N HIS A 30 0.78 21.55 -5.40
CA HIS A 30 1.22 22.91 -5.74
C HIS A 30 1.91 23.61 -4.57
N SER A 31 2.96 24.39 -4.84
CA SER A 31 3.71 25.14 -3.82
C SER A 31 2.83 26.13 -3.04
N THR A 32 1.88 26.78 -3.71
CA THR A 32 0.96 27.72 -3.06
C THR A 32 0.07 27.06 -2.02
N GLU A 33 -0.31 25.80 -2.26
CA GLU A 33 -1.05 24.99 -1.28
C GLU A 33 -0.18 24.67 -0.07
N TRP A 34 1.06 24.21 -0.31
CA TRP A 34 2.04 23.96 0.75
C TRP A 34 2.23 25.20 1.64
N ASP A 35 2.47 26.36 1.02
CA ASP A 35 2.66 27.61 1.73
C ASP A 35 1.42 28.00 2.53
N ALA A 36 0.22 27.87 1.95
CA ALA A 36 -1.01 28.18 2.64
C ALA A 36 -1.24 27.26 3.85
N GLN A 37 -1.04 25.94 3.71
CA GLN A 37 -1.22 24.98 4.80
C GLN A 37 -0.17 25.19 5.89
N MET A 38 1.11 25.21 5.52
CA MET A 38 2.23 25.36 6.45
C MET A 38 2.13 26.66 7.24
N ASN A 39 1.95 27.80 6.57
CA ASN A 39 1.96 29.10 7.23
C ASN A 39 0.77 29.31 8.17
N ASN A 40 -0.42 28.83 7.80
CA ASN A 40 -1.60 28.95 8.66
C ASN A 40 -1.50 28.03 9.87
N TYR A 41 -1.07 26.77 9.70
CA TYR A 41 -0.88 25.85 10.82
C TYR A 41 0.25 26.30 11.75
N GLN A 42 1.35 26.84 11.22
CA GLN A 42 2.43 27.37 12.04
C GLN A 42 1.93 28.50 12.95
N LYS A 43 1.17 29.46 12.42
CA LYS A 43 0.55 30.53 13.23
C LYS A 43 -0.36 29.97 14.34
N LEU A 44 -1.13 28.93 14.03
CA LEU A 44 -1.98 28.26 15.02
C LEU A 44 -1.16 27.55 16.10
N PHE A 45 -0.09 26.86 15.72
CA PHE A 45 0.83 26.20 16.64
C PHE A 45 1.54 27.21 17.53
N ASP A 46 2.07 28.30 16.97
CA ASP A 46 2.74 29.36 17.71
C ASP A 46 1.79 29.97 18.75
N TYR A 47 0.56 30.28 18.36
CA TYR A 47 -0.46 30.76 19.29
C TYR A 47 -0.74 29.71 20.38
N MET A 48 -1.04 28.46 20.01
CA MET A 48 -1.39 27.43 20.99
C MET A 48 -0.26 27.14 21.98
N ASN A 49 0.97 27.05 21.50
CA ASN A 49 2.15 26.71 22.30
C ASN A 49 2.61 27.87 23.19
N ASN A 50 2.38 29.12 22.79
CA ASN A 50 2.73 30.31 23.59
C ASN A 50 1.65 30.71 24.62
N ASN A 51 0.53 29.99 24.70
CA ASN A 51 -0.55 30.25 25.66
C ASN A 51 -0.68 29.08 26.67
N PRO A 52 0.06 29.12 27.81
CA PRO A 52 0.08 28.02 28.78
C PRO A 52 -1.29 27.60 29.33
N SER A 53 -2.25 28.53 29.40
CA SER A 53 -3.62 28.26 29.86
C SER A 53 -4.36 27.25 28.96
N LEU A 54 -3.92 27.06 27.72
CA LEU A 54 -4.51 26.11 26.78
C LEU A 54 -4.04 24.67 27.01
N ASN A 55 -2.98 24.43 27.80
CA ASN A 55 -2.47 23.11 28.14
C ASN A 55 -2.31 22.17 26.92
N VAL A 56 -1.73 22.69 25.83
CA VAL A 56 -1.56 21.97 24.58
C VAL A 56 -0.15 22.20 24.04
N LYS A 57 0.40 21.17 23.39
CA LYS A 57 1.57 21.29 22.52
C LYS A 57 1.19 20.72 21.16
N ALA A 58 1.23 21.56 20.13
CA ALA A 58 0.92 21.19 18.75
C ALA A 58 2.13 21.42 17.85
N GLN A 59 2.35 20.50 16.91
CA GLN A 59 3.46 20.54 15.96
C GLN A 59 3.12 19.66 14.76
N PHE A 60 3.79 19.90 13.63
CA PHE A 60 3.86 18.89 12.57
C PHE A 60 4.62 17.66 13.07
N GLY A 61 4.24 16.49 12.57
CA GLY A 61 4.88 15.24 12.94
C GLY A 61 4.55 14.13 11.95
N THR A 62 5.32 13.06 12.03
CA THR A 62 5.12 11.84 11.27
C THR A 62 4.29 10.83 12.04
N LEU A 63 3.82 9.77 11.37
CA LEU A 63 3.18 8.63 12.06
C LEU A 63 4.12 7.99 13.10
N ARG A 64 5.43 7.99 12.83
CA ARG A 64 6.42 7.49 13.77
C ARG A 64 6.47 8.33 15.05
N ASP A 65 6.52 9.67 14.93
CA ASP A 65 6.54 10.57 16.09
C ASP A 65 5.31 10.35 16.99
N TYR A 66 4.14 10.14 16.39
CA TYR A 66 2.92 9.83 17.12
C TYR A 66 3.04 8.53 17.93
N PHE A 67 3.45 7.41 17.30
CA PHE A 67 3.54 6.12 17.99
C PHE A 67 4.68 6.08 19.00
N ASP A 68 5.79 6.78 18.74
CA ASP A 68 6.89 6.93 19.71
C ASP A 68 6.40 7.71 20.94
N ALA A 69 5.70 8.83 20.74
CA ALA A 69 5.10 9.58 21.85
C ALA A 69 4.05 8.74 22.61
N LEU A 70 3.21 7.99 21.92
CA LEU A 70 2.19 7.12 22.52
C LEU A 70 2.82 6.06 23.44
N LYS A 71 3.91 5.43 22.99
CA LYS A 71 4.66 4.42 23.75
C LYS A 71 5.22 4.98 25.06
N THR A 72 5.59 6.26 25.10
CA THR A 72 6.05 6.91 26.36
C THR A 72 4.92 7.15 27.35
N LYS A 73 3.66 7.26 26.89
CA LYS A 73 2.51 7.54 27.76
C LYS A 73 1.89 6.29 28.34
N MET A 74 1.93 5.19 27.61
CA MET A 74 1.25 3.97 28.01
C MET A 74 1.96 2.73 27.50
N PRO A 75 2.28 1.75 28.37
CA PRO A 75 2.83 0.47 27.92
C PRO A 75 1.79 -0.30 27.11
N TYR A 76 2.27 -1.07 26.12
CA TYR A 76 1.41 -1.78 25.17
C TYR A 76 0.39 -2.74 25.83
N ASN A 77 0.75 -3.34 26.96
CA ASN A 77 -0.10 -4.29 27.68
C ASN A 77 -1.36 -3.67 28.33
N LYS A 78 -1.50 -2.34 28.32
CA LYS A 78 -2.71 -1.66 28.81
C LYS A 78 -3.76 -1.43 27.71
N PHE A 79 -3.38 -1.53 26.43
CA PHE A 79 -4.36 -1.42 25.34
C PHE A 79 -5.22 -2.69 25.28
N PRO A 80 -6.51 -2.58 24.89
CA PRO A 80 -7.35 -3.75 24.72
C PRO A 80 -6.79 -4.66 23.63
N THR A 81 -6.92 -5.97 23.85
CA THR A 81 -6.66 -6.96 22.81
C THR A 81 -7.90 -7.10 21.93
N LEU A 82 -7.70 -7.33 20.64
CA LEU A 82 -8.76 -7.52 19.66
C LEU A 82 -8.39 -8.65 18.71
N SER A 83 -9.35 -9.51 18.38
CA SER A 83 -9.23 -10.55 17.37
C SER A 83 -10.45 -10.54 16.44
N GLY A 84 -10.28 -10.99 15.20
CA GLY A 84 -11.30 -10.95 14.15
C GLY A 84 -10.85 -10.14 12.93
N ASP A 85 -11.81 -9.75 12.09
CA ASP A 85 -11.62 -8.87 10.94
C ASP A 85 -12.59 -7.67 11.01
N PHE A 86 -12.58 -6.83 9.97
CA PHE A 86 -13.47 -5.69 9.81
C PHE A 86 -14.31 -5.80 8.52
N PHE A 87 -14.73 -7.01 8.16
CA PHE A 87 -15.65 -7.23 7.03
C PHE A 87 -17.06 -7.59 7.51
N THR A 88 -18.13 -7.19 6.81
CA THR A 88 -18.19 -6.35 5.61
C THR A 88 -18.34 -4.87 5.99
N TYR A 89 -17.49 -4.00 5.42
CA TYR A 89 -17.53 -2.57 5.68
C TYR A 89 -18.82 -1.91 5.14
N ALA A 90 -19.37 -0.96 5.92
CA ALA A 90 -20.40 -0.03 5.49
C ALA A 90 -20.02 1.37 6.01
N ASP A 91 -20.04 2.36 5.12
CA ASP A 91 -19.74 3.76 5.46
C ASP A 91 -20.95 4.47 6.09
N ARG A 92 -22.16 4.01 5.77
CA ARG A 92 -23.44 4.50 6.30
C ARG A 92 -24.54 3.45 6.16
N ASP A 93 -25.53 3.55 7.05
CA ASP A 93 -26.80 2.82 6.99
C ASP A 93 -26.64 1.34 6.58
N ASP A 94 -27.27 0.93 5.49
CA ASP A 94 -27.24 -0.41 4.89
C ASP A 94 -26.38 -0.49 3.62
N HIS A 95 -25.50 0.50 3.39
CA HIS A 95 -24.61 0.56 2.23
C HIS A 95 -23.37 -0.32 2.43
N TYR A 96 -23.55 -1.64 2.41
CA TYR A 96 -22.44 -2.59 2.53
C TYR A 96 -21.61 -2.67 1.25
N TRP A 97 -20.29 -2.57 1.41
CA TRP A 97 -19.33 -2.62 0.31
C TRP A 97 -18.96 -4.08 -0.03
N SER A 98 -19.94 -4.98 -0.12
CA SER A 98 -19.70 -6.37 -0.54
C SER A 98 -19.62 -6.55 -2.07
N GLY A 99 -20.09 -5.57 -2.85
CA GLY A 99 -20.11 -5.67 -4.31
C GLY A 99 -18.72 -5.83 -4.94
N TYR A 100 -17.70 -5.15 -4.39
CA TYR A 100 -16.34 -5.22 -4.93
C TYR A 100 -15.68 -6.60 -4.73
N TYR A 101 -16.26 -7.47 -3.90
CA TYR A 101 -15.83 -8.88 -3.81
C TYR A 101 -15.98 -9.61 -5.13
N THR A 102 -16.91 -9.20 -6.00
CA THR A 102 -17.18 -9.85 -7.29
C THR A 102 -16.91 -8.97 -8.50
N SER A 103 -16.91 -7.64 -8.37
CA SER A 103 -16.69 -6.70 -9.48
C SER A 103 -15.50 -7.08 -10.37
N ARG A 104 -15.71 -7.14 -11.68
CA ARG A 104 -14.68 -7.47 -12.69
C ARG A 104 -13.96 -8.81 -12.41
N PRO A 105 -14.70 -9.94 -12.34
CA PRO A 105 -14.18 -11.21 -11.86
C PRO A 105 -13.09 -11.81 -12.75
N PHE A 106 -13.09 -11.49 -14.04
CA PHE A 106 -12.03 -11.90 -14.97
C PHE A 106 -10.64 -11.47 -14.48
N TYR A 107 -10.47 -10.20 -14.08
CA TYR A 107 -9.17 -9.71 -13.61
C TYR A 107 -8.80 -10.23 -12.22
N LYS A 108 -9.80 -10.48 -11.35
CA LYS A 108 -9.58 -11.19 -10.08
C LYS A 108 -9.07 -12.62 -10.30
N ARG A 109 -9.56 -13.32 -11.31
CA ARG A 109 -9.05 -14.64 -11.70
C ARG A 109 -7.64 -14.55 -12.28
N LEU A 110 -7.41 -13.59 -13.18
CA LEU A 110 -6.11 -13.38 -13.81
C LEU A 110 -5.01 -13.12 -12.77
N ASP A 111 -5.29 -12.32 -11.74
CA ASP A 111 -4.39 -12.12 -10.61
C ASP A 111 -3.91 -13.44 -9.97
N ARG A 112 -4.84 -14.37 -9.69
CA ARG A 112 -4.51 -15.68 -9.10
C ARG A 112 -3.68 -16.56 -10.01
N VAL A 113 -3.88 -16.46 -11.33
CA VAL A 113 -3.04 -17.18 -12.31
C VAL A 113 -1.63 -16.60 -12.31
N LEU A 114 -1.51 -15.27 -12.41
CA LEU A 114 -0.23 -14.59 -12.52
C LEU A 114 0.62 -14.72 -11.25
N ILE A 115 0.02 -14.61 -10.07
CA ILE A 115 0.77 -14.79 -8.81
C ILE A 115 1.30 -16.22 -8.67
N SER A 116 0.56 -17.23 -9.16
CA SER A 116 1.03 -18.61 -9.19
C SER A 116 2.23 -18.77 -10.13
N TYR A 117 2.16 -18.18 -11.32
CA TYR A 117 3.26 -18.24 -12.30
C TYR A 117 4.50 -17.49 -11.85
N LEU A 118 4.34 -16.29 -11.26
CA LEU A 118 5.46 -15.55 -10.68
C LEU A 118 6.16 -16.40 -9.61
N ARG A 119 5.39 -16.98 -8.67
CA ARG A 119 5.95 -17.86 -7.65
C ARG A 119 6.72 -19.03 -8.26
N SER A 120 6.16 -19.70 -9.26
CA SER A 120 6.84 -20.81 -9.94
C SER A 120 8.13 -20.36 -10.63
N ALA A 121 8.10 -19.23 -11.32
CA ALA A 121 9.28 -18.67 -12.00
C ALA A 121 10.41 -18.33 -11.01
N GLU A 122 10.09 -17.73 -9.87
CA GLU A 122 11.09 -17.38 -8.84
C GLU A 122 11.67 -18.61 -8.14
N ILE A 123 10.86 -19.64 -7.89
CA ILE A 123 11.32 -20.93 -7.37
C ILE A 123 12.28 -21.58 -8.37
N LEU A 124 11.90 -21.66 -9.64
CA LEU A 124 12.72 -22.28 -10.69
C LEU A 124 14.04 -21.52 -10.89
N LEU A 125 14.00 -20.18 -10.85
CA LEU A 125 15.20 -19.36 -10.91
C LEU A 125 16.15 -19.69 -9.76
N THR A 126 15.63 -19.77 -8.53
CA THR A 126 16.44 -20.07 -7.34
C THR A 126 17.01 -21.48 -7.41
N LEU A 127 16.22 -22.48 -7.79
CA LEU A 127 16.69 -23.87 -7.95
C LEU A 127 17.77 -23.98 -9.03
N SER A 128 17.57 -23.33 -10.17
CA SER A 128 18.54 -23.33 -11.27
C SER A 128 19.84 -22.66 -10.87
N TRP A 129 19.75 -21.56 -10.10
CA TRP A 129 20.90 -20.87 -9.54
C TRP A 129 21.68 -21.77 -8.57
N THR A 130 21.00 -22.40 -7.61
CA THR A 130 21.65 -23.27 -6.62
C THR A 130 22.28 -24.49 -7.24
N GLU A 131 21.60 -25.12 -8.21
CA GLU A 131 22.12 -26.29 -8.91
C GLU A 131 23.33 -25.94 -9.79
N GLY A 132 23.25 -24.82 -10.51
CA GLY A 132 24.37 -24.31 -11.30
C GLY A 132 25.63 -24.11 -10.43
N LEU A 133 25.49 -23.46 -9.28
CA LEU A 133 26.60 -23.28 -8.33
C LEU A 133 27.15 -24.61 -7.82
N ALA A 134 26.30 -25.58 -7.49
CA ALA A 134 26.73 -26.90 -7.04
C ALA A 134 27.55 -27.66 -8.11
N HIS A 135 27.26 -27.42 -9.39
CA HIS A 135 27.98 -27.98 -10.52
C HIS A 135 29.12 -27.09 -11.05
N GLY A 136 29.51 -26.05 -10.32
CA GLY A 136 30.61 -25.16 -10.68
C GLY A 136 30.32 -24.20 -11.83
N VAL A 137 29.05 -24.02 -12.20
CA VAL A 137 28.61 -22.98 -13.13
C VAL A 137 28.53 -21.65 -12.39
N HIS A 138 29.45 -20.74 -12.71
CA HIS A 138 29.37 -19.36 -12.24
C HIS A 138 28.30 -18.61 -13.03
N ALA A 139 27.18 -18.34 -12.37
CA ALA A 139 26.03 -17.69 -12.98
C ALA A 139 26.03 -16.17 -12.81
N ASP A 140 27.18 -15.53 -12.57
CA ASP A 140 27.31 -14.09 -12.28
C ASP A 140 26.49 -13.16 -13.20
N TRP A 141 26.22 -13.59 -14.45
CA TRP A 141 25.31 -12.95 -15.39
C TRP A 141 23.87 -12.77 -14.86
N LEU A 142 23.30 -13.69 -14.07
CA LEU A 142 21.98 -13.52 -13.46
C LEU A 142 22.01 -12.50 -12.34
N ALA A 143 23.09 -12.37 -11.58
CA ALA A 143 23.26 -11.36 -10.52
C ALA A 143 23.68 -9.98 -11.07
N SER A 144 24.02 -9.90 -12.35
CA SER A 144 24.38 -8.64 -13.00
C SER A 144 23.16 -7.73 -13.17
N SER A 145 23.40 -6.41 -13.14
CA SER A 145 22.40 -5.40 -13.45
C SER A 145 21.85 -5.50 -14.88
N ASP A 146 22.58 -6.20 -15.77
CA ASP A 146 22.21 -6.40 -17.18
C ASP A 146 21.37 -7.67 -17.41
N SER A 147 21.04 -8.41 -16.34
CA SER A 147 20.19 -9.59 -16.40
C SER A 147 18.78 -9.25 -16.90
N ILE A 148 18.51 -9.60 -18.16
CA ILE A 148 17.19 -9.44 -18.80
C ILE A 148 16.12 -10.16 -17.98
N LEU A 149 16.42 -11.35 -17.47
CA LEU A 149 15.50 -12.15 -16.67
C LEU A 149 15.15 -11.46 -15.35
N LEU A 150 16.13 -10.94 -14.61
CA LEU A 150 15.84 -10.22 -13.36
C LEU A 150 15.04 -8.95 -13.61
N ARG A 151 15.35 -8.22 -14.69
CA ARG A 151 14.59 -7.03 -15.09
C ARG A 151 13.13 -7.39 -15.41
N GLN A 152 12.92 -8.44 -16.18
CA GLN A 152 11.58 -8.97 -16.50
C GLN A 152 10.82 -9.40 -15.25
N LEU A 153 11.45 -10.13 -14.33
CA LEU A 153 10.82 -10.52 -13.06
C LEU A 153 10.52 -9.31 -12.17
N SER A 154 11.35 -8.27 -12.21
CA SER A 154 11.08 -7.00 -11.51
C SER A 154 9.85 -6.28 -12.08
N GLU A 155 9.71 -6.26 -13.40
CA GLU A 155 8.54 -5.67 -14.09
C GLU A 155 7.25 -6.44 -13.79
N VAL A 156 7.31 -7.77 -13.82
CA VAL A 156 6.21 -8.66 -13.42
C VAL A 156 5.79 -8.39 -11.97
N ARG A 157 6.75 -8.34 -11.03
CA ARG A 157 6.50 -8.04 -9.61
C ARG A 157 5.85 -6.68 -9.45
N SER A 158 6.37 -5.66 -10.13
CA SER A 158 5.86 -4.30 -10.06
C SER A 158 4.43 -4.21 -10.59
N SER A 159 4.14 -4.87 -11.71
CA SER A 159 2.80 -4.89 -12.33
C SER A 159 1.77 -5.59 -11.45
N LEU A 160 2.12 -6.75 -10.88
CA LEU A 160 1.22 -7.47 -9.96
C LEU A 160 1.01 -6.71 -8.65
N SER A 161 2.07 -6.11 -8.11
CA SER A 161 1.99 -5.29 -6.89
C SER A 161 1.12 -4.06 -7.12
N LEU A 162 1.25 -3.41 -8.28
CA LEU A 162 0.40 -2.28 -8.67
C LEU A 162 -1.07 -2.70 -8.80
N PHE A 163 -1.34 -3.92 -9.30
CA PHE A 163 -2.72 -4.44 -9.37
C PHE A 163 -3.34 -4.71 -7.99
N GLN A 164 -2.52 -4.93 -6.94
CA GLN A 164 -3.02 -5.04 -5.56
C GLN A 164 -3.51 -3.70 -4.98
N HIS A 165 -3.38 -2.60 -5.72
CA HIS A 165 -4.02 -1.34 -5.37
C HIS A 165 -5.51 -1.55 -5.04
N HIS A 166 -6.03 -0.81 -4.07
CA HIS A 166 -7.41 -0.96 -3.60
C HIS A 166 -8.47 -0.51 -4.62
N ASP A 167 -8.07 0.04 -5.79
CA ASP A 167 -8.93 0.19 -6.98
C ASP A 167 -8.57 -0.72 -8.15
N GLY A 168 -7.49 -1.50 -8.03
CA GLY A 168 -7.07 -2.50 -9.01
C GLY A 168 -7.86 -3.80 -8.83
N ILE A 169 -7.38 -4.68 -7.95
CA ILE A 169 -7.96 -6.01 -7.70
C ILE A 169 -9.43 -5.96 -7.25
N THR A 170 -9.85 -4.88 -6.59
CA THR A 170 -11.24 -4.65 -6.17
C THR A 170 -12.18 -4.40 -7.36
N GLY A 171 -11.66 -3.94 -8.49
CA GLY A 171 -12.43 -3.66 -9.70
C GLY A 171 -13.25 -2.37 -9.63
N THR A 172 -12.89 -1.43 -8.76
CA THR A 172 -13.58 -0.14 -8.54
C THR A 172 -13.04 1.01 -9.40
N ALA A 173 -11.93 0.82 -10.13
CA ALA A 173 -11.43 1.82 -11.06
C ALA A 173 -12.34 2.02 -12.30
N LYS A 174 -12.16 3.18 -12.97
CA LYS A 174 -12.78 3.49 -14.27
C LYS A 174 -12.31 2.51 -15.35
N ASP A 175 -13.11 2.30 -16.39
CA ASP A 175 -12.86 1.27 -17.43
C ASP A 175 -11.50 1.42 -18.15
N HIS A 176 -11.07 2.65 -18.43
CA HIS A 176 -9.77 2.88 -19.08
C HIS A 176 -8.60 2.55 -18.13
N VAL A 177 -8.74 2.78 -16.83
CA VAL A 177 -7.74 2.41 -15.82
C VAL A 177 -7.68 0.89 -15.66
N VAL A 178 -8.84 0.23 -15.68
CA VAL A 178 -8.89 -1.24 -15.69
C VAL A 178 -8.25 -1.83 -16.93
N THR A 179 -8.46 -1.20 -18.09
CA THR A 179 -7.79 -1.60 -19.33
C THR A 179 -6.28 -1.43 -19.23
N ASP A 180 -5.81 -0.39 -18.56
CA ASP A 180 -4.38 -0.18 -18.28
C ASP A 180 -3.81 -1.26 -17.34
N TYR A 181 -4.50 -1.60 -16.26
CA TYR A 181 -4.14 -2.76 -15.43
C TYR A 181 -4.11 -4.06 -16.25
N ALA A 182 -5.12 -4.29 -17.08
CA ALA A 182 -5.22 -5.48 -17.92
C ALA A 182 -4.02 -5.62 -18.86
N LYS A 183 -3.59 -4.53 -19.51
CA LYS A 183 -2.41 -4.52 -20.39
C LYS A 183 -1.15 -4.92 -19.62
N LYS A 184 -0.95 -4.39 -18.41
CA LYS A 184 0.17 -4.75 -17.53
C LYS A 184 0.12 -6.23 -17.12
N CYS A 185 -1.06 -6.75 -16.79
CA CYS A 185 -1.27 -8.17 -16.46
C CYS A 185 -1.02 -9.09 -17.67
N VAL A 186 -1.43 -8.71 -18.88
CA VAL A 186 -1.16 -9.48 -20.10
C VAL A 186 0.32 -9.50 -20.44
N LEU A 187 1.01 -8.36 -20.33
CA LEU A 187 2.46 -8.31 -20.50
C LEU A 187 3.17 -9.22 -19.49
N THR A 188 2.72 -9.18 -18.23
CA THR A 188 3.17 -10.07 -17.15
C THR A 188 3.01 -11.54 -17.54
N PHE A 189 1.85 -11.92 -18.09
CA PHE A 189 1.57 -13.27 -18.57
C PHE A 189 2.56 -13.71 -19.66
N ILE A 190 2.77 -12.86 -20.67
CA ILE A 190 3.66 -13.14 -21.80
C ILE A 190 5.09 -13.37 -21.31
N ILE A 191 5.59 -12.49 -20.44
CA ILE A 191 6.93 -12.62 -19.85
C ILE A 191 7.07 -13.94 -19.09
N LEU A 192 6.10 -14.27 -18.23
CA LEU A 192 6.16 -15.48 -17.41
C LEU A 192 6.09 -16.75 -18.27
N CYS A 193 5.20 -16.80 -19.26
CA CYS A 193 5.07 -17.96 -20.14
C CYS A 193 6.29 -18.16 -21.04
N GLY A 194 6.90 -17.06 -21.53
CA GLY A 194 8.16 -17.11 -22.26
C GLY A 194 9.30 -17.68 -21.41
N ASN A 195 9.43 -17.21 -20.17
CA ASN A 195 10.49 -17.65 -19.27
C ASN A 195 10.27 -19.08 -18.72
N LEU A 196 9.02 -19.52 -18.59
CA LEU A 196 8.68 -20.87 -18.14
C LEU A 196 8.70 -21.92 -19.28
N GLY A 197 8.99 -21.51 -20.53
CA GLY A 197 8.98 -22.42 -21.68
C GLY A 197 7.60 -23.05 -21.97
N LEU A 198 6.52 -22.43 -21.48
CA LEU A 198 5.16 -22.96 -21.59
C LEU A 198 4.56 -22.56 -22.94
N GLN A 199 4.87 -23.35 -23.97
CA GLN A 199 4.40 -23.15 -25.35
C GLN A 199 2.86 -23.13 -25.49
N TYR A 200 2.13 -23.65 -24.48
CA TYR A 200 0.66 -23.79 -24.47
C TYR A 200 -0.07 -22.83 -23.52
N CYS A 201 0.59 -21.79 -23.02
CA CYS A 201 -0.05 -20.84 -22.10
C CYS A 201 -1.31 -20.15 -22.68
N ALA A 202 -1.35 -19.92 -24.00
CA ALA A 202 -2.42 -19.16 -24.64
C ALA A 202 -3.77 -19.90 -24.71
N GLU A 203 -3.81 -21.22 -24.47
CA GLU A 203 -5.03 -22.03 -24.63
C GLU A 203 -5.89 -22.13 -23.35
N ARG A 204 -5.47 -21.50 -22.24
CA ARG A 204 -6.14 -21.63 -20.92
C ARG A 204 -6.63 -20.30 -20.32
N VAL A 205 -6.64 -19.22 -21.08
CA VAL A 205 -7.19 -17.90 -20.67
C VAL A 205 -8.52 -17.66 -21.35
#